data_AF-A0A536AZI5-F1
#
_entry.id   AF-A0A536AZI5-F1
#
_cell.length_a   1.000
_cell.length_b   1.000
_cell.length_c   1.000
_cell.angle_alpha   90.00
_cell.angle_beta   90.00
_cell.angle_gamma   90.00
#
_symmetry.space_group_name_H-M   'P 1'
#
loop_
_entity.id
_entity.type
_entity.pdbx_description
1 polymer ?
#
loop_
_entity_poly.entity_id
_entity_poly.type
_entity_poly.pdbx_seq_one_letter_code
_entity_poly.pdbx_strand_id
1 'polypeptide(L)'
;MLHLLERFGGFFPAVVALLLPIVFIPTLGDLYILPRASIVIAGSCIGAGLAILSPARGGLGVLRWLLVAAAAAALLAFAFSVSWPLSVAGSYTRYESLPMRLSYLGLLASSVWLLRTERQRDLLVAAFVFGSSVAALEAIQQAFGHVSFRPDGNLGNANLLAALLVMAIPLAVERALHANWSIAAWSAAIVVMAGGLLATTSRSGFLAVGVAGLVLLTLLTPNRFVVIAAAGSAVLSALALVVVYASPLRTLNGDPPELRLHLWQDGLHMIAARPLTGWGEDTTGIAFGHFLSQDYASLVTFDRIHSGPLDVAATQGVLGLAATGAVVAFVFVYAWRNRSRPGVAGLAAALAGYTVWVAFNFDWSPATGMFWLLAGTTWSASAAPPHSWGGGAEGAGGAGRRLMAVVLPILAVALVGAAIVFAVLPVLADSWYVKGRPDLSVKVDPLQAQYHWADGTLPELSRAAELGETDPGLYVTLGDAELRAGDRSAARRAFERALEIDPYYTPASQRLAALGG
;
A
#
# COMPACT_ATOMS: atom_id res chain seq x y z
N MET A 1 7.50 10.85 -32.17
CA MET A 1 7.42 10.78 -30.69
C MET A 1 6.04 10.36 -30.20
N LEU A 2 4.95 11.05 -30.55
CA LEU A 2 3.57 10.68 -30.15
C LEU A 2 3.17 9.24 -30.54
N HIS A 3 3.53 8.80 -31.75
CA HIS A 3 3.27 7.43 -32.20
C HIS A 3 4.07 6.36 -31.40
N LEU A 4 5.25 6.71 -30.90
CA LEU A 4 6.02 5.83 -30.01
C LEU A 4 5.37 5.76 -28.62
N LEU A 5 4.91 6.90 -28.09
CA LEU A 5 4.20 6.95 -26.81
C LEU A 5 2.89 6.14 -26.85
N GLU A 6 2.15 6.21 -27.96
CA GLU A 6 0.96 5.37 -28.16
C GLU A 6 1.30 3.88 -28.25
N ARG A 7 2.41 3.54 -28.92
CA ARG A 7 2.80 2.14 -29.14
C ARG A 7 3.38 1.49 -27.88
N PHE A 8 4.12 2.24 -27.08
CA PHE A 8 4.85 1.71 -25.93
C PHE A 8 4.22 2.06 -24.57
N GLY A 9 3.48 3.17 -24.46
CA GLY A 9 2.89 3.61 -23.20
C GLY A 9 1.95 2.58 -22.57
N GLY A 10 1.23 1.80 -23.39
CA GLY A 10 0.37 0.73 -22.89
C GLY A 10 1.09 -0.49 -22.30
N PHE A 11 2.42 -0.57 -22.41
CA PHE A 11 3.22 -1.59 -21.73
C PHE A 11 3.84 -1.10 -20.42
N PHE A 12 3.80 0.20 -20.15
CA PHE A 12 4.36 0.77 -18.92
C PHE A 12 3.73 0.19 -17.64
N PRO A 13 2.41 -0.01 -17.53
CA PRO A 13 1.81 -0.69 -16.38
C PRO A 13 2.39 -2.09 -16.10
N ALA A 14 2.80 -2.83 -17.15
CA ALA A 14 3.44 -4.13 -16.98
C ALA A 14 4.86 -4.01 -16.40
N VAL A 15 5.58 -2.92 -16.69
CA VAL A 15 6.89 -2.63 -16.06
C VAL A 15 6.71 -2.40 -14.56
N VAL A 16 5.74 -1.57 -14.16
CA VAL A 16 5.43 -1.35 -12.73
C VAL A 16 5.07 -2.68 -12.05
N ALA A 17 4.21 -3.49 -12.68
CA ALA A 17 3.81 -4.79 -12.18
C ALA A 17 4.97 -5.80 -12.03
N LEU A 18 5.98 -5.74 -12.90
CA LEU A 18 7.20 -6.55 -12.81
C LEU A 18 8.10 -6.11 -11.65
N LEU A 19 8.29 -4.79 -11.51
CA LEU A 19 9.27 -4.24 -10.59
C LEU A 19 8.80 -4.29 -9.13
N LEU A 20 7.50 -4.16 -8.85
CA LEU A 20 6.98 -4.13 -7.48
C LEU A 20 7.36 -5.37 -6.65
N PRO A 21 7.24 -6.61 -7.15
CA PRO A 21 7.66 -7.78 -6.37
C PRO A 21 9.18 -7.93 -6.23
N ILE A 22 9.96 -7.55 -7.25
CA ILE A 22 11.39 -7.93 -7.34
C ILE A 22 12.34 -6.85 -6.83
N VAL A 23 12.02 -5.57 -6.99
CA VAL A 23 13.00 -4.50 -6.74
C VAL A 23 13.21 -4.26 -5.25
N PHE A 24 14.45 -4.41 -4.82
CA PHE A 24 14.99 -3.92 -3.55
C PHE A 24 16.38 -3.34 -3.82
N ILE A 25 16.88 -2.45 -2.95
CA ILE A 25 18.18 -1.80 -3.13
C ILE A 25 19.06 -2.11 -1.92
N PRO A 26 20.01 -3.06 -2.02
CA PRO A 26 20.81 -3.54 -0.88
C PRO A 26 21.68 -2.47 -0.20
N THR A 27 21.91 -1.34 -0.86
CA THR A 27 22.77 -0.24 -0.37
C THR A 27 21.98 0.89 0.31
N LEU A 28 20.69 0.68 0.58
CA LEU A 28 19.82 1.60 1.31
C LEU A 28 19.61 1.13 2.76
N GLY A 29 19.23 2.06 3.62
CA GLY A 29 18.92 1.81 5.03
C GLY A 29 17.57 1.13 5.12
N ASP A 30 16.59 1.65 4.38
CA ASP A 30 15.37 0.92 4.05
C ASP A 30 15.51 0.26 2.67
N LEU A 31 16.10 -0.92 2.72
CA LEU A 31 16.44 -1.72 1.54
C LEU A 31 15.21 -2.31 0.83
N TYR A 32 14.06 -2.44 1.50
CA TYR A 32 12.90 -3.17 0.98
C TYR A 32 11.70 -2.27 0.62
N ILE A 33 11.29 -1.36 1.50
CA ILE A 33 10.02 -0.65 1.33
C ILE A 33 10.21 0.61 0.50
N LEU A 34 11.23 1.42 0.82
CA LEU A 34 11.51 2.67 0.12
C LEU A 34 11.63 2.53 -1.41
N PRO A 35 12.36 1.54 -1.98
CA PRO A 35 12.41 1.36 -3.43
C PRO A 35 11.04 1.09 -4.05
N ARG A 36 10.17 0.37 -3.34
CA ARG A 36 8.85 -0.03 -3.83
C ARG A 36 7.82 1.09 -3.67
N ALA A 37 7.86 1.82 -2.56
CA ALA A 37 7.14 3.07 -2.39
C ALA A 37 7.48 4.05 -3.53
N SER A 38 8.77 4.16 -3.87
CA SER A 38 9.25 4.97 -4.98
C SER A 38 8.71 4.50 -6.33
N ILE A 39 8.66 3.19 -6.58
CA ILE A 39 8.04 2.62 -7.80
C ILE A 39 6.55 2.93 -7.87
N VAL A 40 5.81 2.89 -6.76
CA VAL A 40 4.39 3.23 -6.73
C VAL A 40 4.17 4.70 -7.10
N ILE A 41 4.90 5.61 -6.44
CA ILE A 41 4.76 7.05 -6.65
C ILE A 41 5.22 7.45 -8.05
N ALA A 42 6.43 7.03 -8.46
CA ALA A 42 6.95 7.31 -9.80
C ALA A 42 6.10 6.64 -10.88
N GLY A 43 5.65 5.40 -10.65
CA GLY A 43 4.77 4.66 -11.54
C GLY A 43 3.45 5.39 -11.78
N SER A 44 2.82 5.91 -10.72
CA SER A 44 1.61 6.72 -10.82
C SER A 44 1.86 8.01 -11.62
N CYS A 45 2.89 8.77 -11.26
CA CYS A 45 3.20 10.06 -11.90
C CYS A 45 3.55 9.91 -13.37
N ILE A 46 4.42 8.95 -13.70
CA ILE A 46 4.83 8.67 -15.09
C ILE A 46 3.64 8.10 -15.87
N GLY A 47 2.86 7.19 -15.29
CA GLY A 47 1.66 6.63 -15.92
C GLY A 47 0.64 7.72 -16.29
N ALA A 48 0.34 8.62 -15.35
CA ALA A 48 -0.53 9.76 -15.56
C ALA A 48 0.05 10.74 -16.59
N GLY A 49 1.35 11.05 -16.53
CA GLY A 49 2.03 11.89 -17.50
C GLY A 49 1.98 11.32 -18.93
N LEU A 50 2.27 10.02 -19.09
CA LEU A 50 2.15 9.32 -20.36
C LEU A 50 0.71 9.36 -20.89
N ALA A 51 -0.29 9.18 -20.01
CA ALA A 51 -1.70 9.25 -20.37
C ALA A 51 -2.15 10.66 -20.80
N ILE A 52 -1.62 11.72 -20.18
CA ILE A 52 -1.87 13.12 -20.53
C ILE A 52 -1.30 13.44 -21.93
N LEU A 53 -0.12 12.92 -22.24
CA LEU A 53 0.57 13.16 -23.51
C LEU A 53 0.09 12.23 -24.63
N SER A 54 -0.72 11.22 -24.33
CA SER A 54 -1.23 10.29 -25.34
C SER A 54 -2.57 10.78 -25.93
N PRO A 55 -2.70 10.87 -27.28
CA PRO A 55 -3.92 11.31 -27.95
C PRO A 55 -5.14 10.41 -27.66
N ALA A 56 -4.90 9.12 -27.47
CA ALA A 56 -5.93 8.14 -27.12
C ALA A 56 -5.78 7.73 -25.65
N ARG A 57 -6.85 7.75 -24.88
CA ARG A 57 -6.86 7.26 -23.49
C ARG A 57 -8.17 6.56 -23.19
N GLY A 58 -8.11 5.52 -22.37
CA GLY A 58 -9.31 4.87 -21.85
C GLY A 58 -10.16 5.86 -21.04
N GLY A 59 -11.47 5.65 -21.02
CA GLY A 59 -12.39 6.47 -20.25
C GLY A 59 -12.56 5.94 -18.82
N LEU A 60 -12.35 6.80 -17.82
CA LEU A 60 -12.70 6.48 -16.42
C LEU A 60 -14.22 6.37 -16.22
N GLY A 61 -15.04 7.00 -17.07
CA GLY A 61 -16.51 6.95 -16.93
C GLY A 61 -16.96 7.42 -15.54
N VAL A 62 -17.85 6.66 -14.89
CA VAL A 62 -18.34 6.95 -13.52
C VAL A 62 -17.23 6.85 -12.47
N LEU A 63 -16.25 5.97 -12.68
CA LEU A 63 -15.13 5.75 -11.75
C LEU A 63 -14.38 7.06 -11.44
N ARG A 64 -14.34 8.01 -12.39
CA ARG A 64 -13.70 9.32 -12.18
C ARG A 64 -14.22 10.04 -10.94
N TRP A 65 -15.52 9.99 -10.68
CA TRP A 65 -16.13 10.71 -9.56
C TRP A 65 -15.85 10.02 -8.23
N LEU A 66 -15.77 8.68 -8.24
CA LEU A 66 -15.36 7.91 -7.07
C LEU A 66 -13.88 8.15 -6.73
N LEU A 67 -13.00 8.21 -7.74
CA LEU A 67 -11.60 8.55 -7.54
C LEU A 67 -11.42 9.99 -7.05
N VAL A 68 -12.19 10.95 -7.58
CA VAL A 68 -12.19 12.33 -7.06
C VAL A 68 -12.67 12.39 -5.62
N ALA A 69 -13.71 11.63 -5.26
CA ALA A 69 -14.20 11.57 -3.89
C ALA A 69 -13.15 10.98 -2.94
N ALA A 70 -12.48 9.89 -3.33
CA ALA A 70 -11.40 9.28 -2.54
C ALA A 70 -10.20 10.22 -2.39
N ALA A 71 -9.78 10.89 -3.47
CA ALA A 71 -8.71 11.89 -3.42
C ALA A 71 -9.09 13.09 -2.54
N ALA A 72 -10.33 13.57 -2.63
CA ALA A 72 -10.83 14.64 -1.77
C ALA A 72 -10.87 14.23 -0.30
N ALA A 73 -11.24 12.99 0.02
CA ALA A 73 -11.20 12.48 1.37
C ALA A 73 -9.77 12.42 1.93
N ALA A 74 -8.80 11.94 1.15
CA ALA A 74 -7.38 11.95 1.55
C ALA A 74 -6.84 13.38 1.74
N LEU A 75 -7.23 14.33 0.87
CA LEU A 75 -6.86 15.74 1.01
C LEU A 75 -7.50 16.40 2.24
N LEU A 76 -8.74 16.05 2.56
CA LEU A 76 -9.40 16.51 3.78
C LEU A 76 -8.72 15.92 5.02
N ALA A 77 -8.41 14.62 5.02
CA ALA A 77 -7.65 13.97 6.08
C ALA A 77 -6.30 14.68 6.32
N PHE A 78 -5.58 15.00 5.23
CA PHE A 78 -4.36 15.79 5.29
C PHE A 78 -4.58 17.20 5.87
N ALA A 79 -5.62 17.92 5.42
CA ALA A 79 -5.90 19.27 5.89
C ALA A 79 -6.22 19.36 7.40
N PHE A 80 -6.74 18.27 7.97
CA PHE A 80 -7.05 18.15 9.40
C PHE A 80 -6.06 17.25 10.17
N SER A 81 -4.91 16.94 9.56
CA SER A 81 -3.89 16.07 10.14
C SER A 81 -3.31 16.65 11.43
N VAL A 82 -2.98 15.79 12.39
CA VAL A 82 -2.23 16.17 13.60
C VAL A 82 -0.74 16.40 13.35
N SER A 83 -0.20 15.94 12.22
CA SER A 83 1.16 16.24 11.77
C SER A 83 1.19 16.31 10.24
N TRP A 84 1.16 17.52 9.70
CA TRP A 84 1.24 17.72 8.25
C TRP A 84 2.56 17.22 7.64
N PRO A 85 3.76 17.36 8.26
CA PRO A 85 4.99 16.86 7.66
C PRO A 85 4.97 15.34 7.56
N LEU A 86 4.53 14.66 8.63
CA LEU A 86 4.35 13.20 8.63
C LEU A 86 3.32 12.74 7.59
N SER A 87 2.21 13.46 7.44
CA SER A 87 1.23 13.12 6.39
C SER A 87 1.72 13.36 4.96
N VAL A 88 2.82 14.09 4.76
CA VAL A 88 3.45 14.27 3.44
C VAL A 88 4.59 13.27 3.21
N ALA A 89 5.49 13.10 4.17
CA ALA A 89 6.64 12.21 4.05
C ALA A 89 6.28 10.74 4.31
N GLY A 90 5.39 10.51 5.28
CA GLY A 90 5.13 9.22 5.90
C GLY A 90 6.23 8.82 6.88
N SER A 91 5.90 7.92 7.81
CA SER A 91 6.89 7.42 8.76
C SER A 91 7.92 6.57 8.04
N TYR A 92 9.18 6.65 8.50
CA TYR A 92 10.27 5.87 7.94
C TYR A 92 9.93 4.38 7.98
N THR A 93 10.19 3.66 6.89
CA THR A 93 9.77 2.25 6.62
C THR A 93 8.28 1.98 6.34
N ARG A 94 7.41 3.01 6.36
CA ARG A 94 5.98 2.87 6.00
C ARG A 94 5.61 3.66 4.77
N TYR A 95 5.85 4.97 4.78
CA TYR A 95 5.54 5.90 3.69
C TYR A 95 4.06 5.87 3.24
N GLU A 96 3.11 5.57 4.14
CA GLU A 96 1.66 5.57 3.81
C GLU A 96 1.09 6.99 3.90
N SER A 97 1.74 7.91 3.20
CA SER A 97 1.48 9.34 3.20
C SER A 97 0.45 9.77 2.14
N LEU A 98 0.07 11.05 2.14
CA LEU A 98 -0.81 11.63 1.12
C LEU A 98 -0.30 11.39 -0.32
N PRO A 99 0.99 11.66 -0.66
CA PRO A 99 1.54 11.29 -1.96
C PRO A 99 1.33 9.82 -2.33
N MET A 100 1.46 8.91 -1.36
CA MET A 100 1.24 7.48 -1.57
C MET A 100 -0.24 7.17 -1.85
N ARG A 101 -1.16 7.71 -1.05
CA ARG A 101 -2.61 7.53 -1.26
C ARG A 101 -3.08 8.03 -2.62
N LEU A 102 -2.60 9.21 -3.04
CA LEU A 102 -2.89 9.73 -4.37
C LEU A 102 -2.27 8.87 -5.47
N SER A 103 -1.10 8.28 -5.20
CA SER A 103 -0.43 7.39 -6.15
C SER A 103 -1.15 6.07 -6.35
N TYR A 104 -1.80 5.51 -5.33
CA TYR A 104 -2.70 4.37 -5.48
C TYR A 104 -3.83 4.66 -6.47
N LEU A 105 -4.56 5.76 -6.28
CA LEU A 105 -5.64 6.17 -7.18
C LEU A 105 -5.09 6.44 -8.60
N GLY A 106 -3.90 7.03 -8.69
CA GLY A 106 -3.21 7.29 -9.95
C GLY A 106 -2.72 6.03 -10.67
N LEU A 107 -2.29 4.97 -9.98
CA LEU A 107 -1.98 3.67 -10.58
C LEU A 107 -3.22 3.01 -11.16
N LEU A 108 -4.34 3.04 -10.43
CA LEU A 108 -5.62 2.58 -10.96
C LEU A 108 -5.99 3.37 -12.23
N ALA A 109 -5.94 4.69 -12.18
CA ALA A 109 -6.29 5.53 -13.33
C ALA A 109 -5.35 5.30 -14.52
N SER A 110 -4.05 5.15 -14.27
CA SER A 110 -3.02 4.89 -15.28
C SER A 110 -3.27 3.56 -15.99
N SER A 111 -3.62 2.50 -15.27
CA SER A 111 -4.03 1.23 -15.87
C SER A 111 -5.23 1.40 -16.80
N VAL A 112 -6.24 2.19 -16.40
CA VAL A 112 -7.41 2.47 -17.24
C VAL A 112 -7.04 3.26 -18.49
N TRP A 113 -6.17 4.26 -18.36
CA TRP A 113 -5.80 5.13 -19.47
C TRP A 113 -4.90 4.44 -20.49
N LEU A 114 -3.96 3.61 -20.03
CA LEU A 114 -2.87 3.07 -20.84
C LEU A 114 -3.14 1.67 -21.38
N LEU A 115 -3.87 0.81 -20.67
CA LEU A 115 -4.13 -0.57 -21.11
C LEU A 115 -5.30 -0.62 -22.10
N ARG A 116 -4.99 -0.70 -23.39
CA ARG A 116 -5.98 -0.65 -24.49
C ARG A 116 -6.30 -2.03 -25.06
N THR A 117 -5.35 -2.95 -25.01
CA THR A 117 -5.45 -4.27 -25.67
C THR A 117 -5.39 -5.40 -24.66
N GLU A 118 -5.95 -6.55 -25.01
CA GLU A 118 -5.83 -7.77 -24.20
C GLU A 118 -4.36 -8.15 -23.99
N ARG A 119 -3.53 -8.07 -25.04
CA ARG A 119 -2.09 -8.34 -24.95
C ARG A 119 -1.38 -7.50 -23.88
N GLN A 120 -1.75 -6.23 -23.71
CA GLN A 120 -1.16 -5.36 -22.69
C GLN A 120 -1.58 -5.77 -21.27
N ARG A 121 -2.87 -6.12 -21.08
CA ARG A 121 -3.37 -6.66 -19.80
C ARG A 121 -2.73 -8.01 -19.48
N ASP A 122 -2.56 -8.86 -20.47
CA ASP A 122 -1.93 -10.18 -20.35
C ASP A 122 -0.46 -10.06 -19.97
N LEU A 123 0.26 -9.13 -20.59
CA LEU A 123 1.66 -8.86 -20.23
C LEU A 123 1.77 -8.33 -18.80
N LEU A 124 0.86 -7.46 -18.36
CA LEU A 124 0.84 -6.98 -16.97
C LEU A 124 0.65 -8.15 -15.99
N VAL A 125 -0.32 -9.03 -16.25
CA VAL A 125 -0.57 -10.21 -15.42
C VAL A 125 0.64 -11.15 -15.41
N ALA A 126 1.23 -11.43 -16.58
CA ALA A 126 2.43 -12.27 -16.69
C ALA A 126 3.63 -11.66 -15.97
N ALA A 127 3.85 -10.36 -16.11
CA ALA A 127 4.90 -9.61 -15.43
C ALA A 127 4.75 -9.69 -13.91
N PHE A 128 3.54 -9.47 -13.39
CA PHE A 128 3.25 -9.57 -11.96
C PHE A 128 3.48 -10.99 -11.43
N VAL A 129 2.91 -12.01 -12.09
CA VAL A 129 3.06 -13.41 -11.67
C VAL A 129 4.52 -13.85 -11.73
N PHE A 130 5.26 -13.45 -12.77
CA PHE A 130 6.68 -13.75 -12.87
C PHE A 130 7.45 -13.11 -11.71
N GLY A 131 7.21 -11.81 -11.43
CA GLY A 131 7.85 -11.13 -10.31
C GLY A 131 7.54 -11.76 -8.96
N SER A 132 6.28 -12.10 -8.71
CA SER A 132 5.87 -12.82 -7.50
C SER A 132 6.47 -14.22 -7.41
N SER A 133 6.69 -14.90 -8.53
CA SER A 133 7.35 -16.21 -8.55
C SER A 133 8.83 -16.12 -8.18
N VAL A 134 9.53 -15.05 -8.60
CA VAL A 134 10.92 -14.80 -8.19
C VAL A 134 10.99 -14.57 -6.67
N ALA A 135 10.16 -13.68 -6.12
CA ALA A 135 10.11 -13.42 -4.68
C ALA A 135 9.73 -14.68 -3.88
N ALA A 136 8.80 -15.51 -4.39
CA ALA A 136 8.44 -16.79 -3.77
C ALA A 136 9.60 -17.79 -3.79
N LEU A 137 10.37 -17.85 -4.87
CA LEU A 137 11.55 -18.72 -4.96
C LEU A 137 12.63 -18.32 -3.94
N GLU A 138 12.85 -17.02 -3.77
CA GLU A 138 13.75 -16.49 -2.74
C GLU A 138 13.27 -16.87 -1.33
N ALA A 139 11.96 -16.78 -1.05
CA ALA A 139 11.41 -17.20 0.25
C ALA A 139 11.54 -18.72 0.49
N ILE A 140 11.36 -19.53 -0.55
CA ILE A 140 11.62 -20.98 -0.48
C ILE A 140 13.10 -21.23 -0.16
N GLN A 141 14.02 -20.52 -0.83
CA GLN A 141 15.45 -20.62 -0.56
C GLN A 141 15.78 -20.24 0.89
N GLN A 142 15.21 -19.14 1.40
CA GLN A 142 15.35 -18.74 2.80
C GLN A 142 14.85 -19.82 3.77
N ALA A 143 13.70 -20.44 3.47
CA ALA A 143 13.15 -21.52 4.28
C ALA A 143 14.07 -22.75 4.34
N PHE A 144 14.59 -23.20 3.19
CA PHE A 144 15.57 -24.29 3.14
C PHE A 144 16.92 -23.90 3.77
N GLY A 145 17.27 -22.62 3.72
CA GLY A 145 18.46 -22.06 4.37
C GLY A 145 18.34 -21.91 5.88
N HIS A 146 17.16 -22.15 6.47
CA HIS A 146 16.88 -22.01 7.91
C HIS A 146 17.31 -20.64 8.45
N VAL A 147 16.99 -19.57 7.73
CA VAL A 147 17.27 -18.20 8.19
C VAL A 147 16.60 -17.93 9.54
N SER A 148 17.19 -17.04 10.34
CA SER A 148 16.73 -16.73 11.71
C SER A 148 15.43 -15.92 11.77
N PHE A 149 14.94 -15.46 10.62
CA PHE A 149 13.72 -14.66 10.49
C PHE A 149 12.67 -15.42 9.67
N ARG A 150 11.44 -14.93 9.69
CA ARG A 150 10.33 -15.52 8.94
C ARG A 150 10.54 -15.26 7.43
N PRO A 151 10.59 -16.30 6.57
CA PRO A 151 10.87 -16.12 5.14
C PRO A 151 9.94 -15.11 4.47
N ASP A 152 10.54 -14.14 3.78
CA ASP A 152 9.90 -13.00 3.14
C ASP A 152 10.41 -12.74 1.71
N GLY A 153 11.33 -13.57 1.22
CA GLY A 153 12.02 -13.40 -0.06
C GLY A 153 12.92 -12.17 -0.05
N ASN A 154 12.42 -11.05 -0.56
CA ASN A 154 13.09 -9.76 -0.53
C ASN A 154 12.12 -8.61 -0.23
N LEU A 155 11.02 -8.92 0.47
CA LEU A 155 9.96 -7.98 0.78
C LEU A 155 10.15 -7.30 2.15
N GLY A 156 11.08 -7.78 2.99
CA GLY A 156 11.30 -7.28 4.35
C GLY A 156 10.20 -7.67 5.34
N ASN A 157 9.15 -8.35 4.88
CA ASN A 157 8.09 -8.86 5.72
C ASN A 157 7.32 -10.02 5.05
N ALA A 158 7.19 -11.13 5.76
CA ALA A 158 6.54 -12.34 5.26
C ALA A 158 5.03 -12.14 4.95
N ASN A 159 4.33 -11.26 5.69
CA ASN A 159 2.93 -10.96 5.38
C ASN A 159 2.79 -10.12 4.10
N LEU A 160 3.76 -9.26 3.80
CA LEU A 160 3.77 -8.48 2.57
C LEU A 160 3.99 -9.38 1.34
N LEU A 161 4.92 -10.33 1.43
CA LEU A 161 5.07 -11.37 0.40
C LEU A 161 3.76 -12.15 0.22
N ALA A 162 3.14 -12.59 1.33
CA ALA A 162 1.86 -13.30 1.27
C ALA A 162 0.77 -12.48 0.55
N ALA A 163 0.68 -11.17 0.77
CA ALA A 163 -0.27 -10.29 0.09
C ALA A 163 -0.10 -10.31 -1.44
N LEU A 164 1.14 -10.26 -1.93
CA LEU A 164 1.43 -10.35 -3.36
C LEU A 164 1.05 -11.73 -3.93
N LEU A 165 1.41 -12.81 -3.23
CA LEU A 165 1.12 -14.18 -3.67
C LEU A 165 -0.38 -14.48 -3.70
N VAL A 166 -1.14 -13.98 -2.73
CA VAL A 166 -2.60 -14.07 -2.69
C VAL A 166 -3.25 -13.46 -3.93
N MET A 167 -2.67 -12.38 -4.48
CA MET A 167 -3.13 -11.79 -5.74
C MET A 167 -2.62 -12.56 -6.96
N ALA A 168 -1.36 -12.99 -6.97
CA ALA A 168 -0.71 -13.60 -8.13
C ALA A 168 -1.20 -15.03 -8.42
N ILE A 169 -1.47 -15.84 -7.39
CA ILE A 169 -1.93 -17.23 -7.53
C ILE A 169 -3.24 -17.36 -8.33
N PRO A 170 -4.36 -16.68 -7.98
CA PRO A 170 -5.61 -16.82 -8.73
C PRO A 170 -5.49 -16.31 -10.17
N LEU A 171 -4.60 -15.33 -10.44
CA LEU A 171 -4.29 -14.90 -11.81
C LEU A 171 -3.60 -16.02 -12.59
N ALA A 172 -2.58 -16.65 -12.02
CA ALA A 172 -1.88 -17.75 -12.67
C ALA A 172 -2.81 -18.96 -12.90
N VAL A 173 -3.70 -19.27 -11.96
CA VAL A 173 -4.72 -20.32 -12.10
C VAL A 173 -5.65 -20.01 -13.27
N GLU A 174 -6.22 -18.81 -13.34
CA GLU A 174 -7.11 -18.43 -14.45
C GLU A 174 -6.41 -18.53 -15.81
N ARG A 175 -5.14 -18.11 -15.89
CA ARG A 175 -4.35 -18.24 -17.12
C ARG A 175 -4.02 -19.69 -17.48
N ALA A 176 -3.75 -20.55 -16.50
CA ALA A 176 -3.52 -21.96 -16.73
C ALA A 176 -4.76 -22.66 -17.32
N LEU A 177 -5.98 -22.29 -16.85
CA LEU A 177 -7.24 -22.86 -17.33
C LEU A 177 -7.54 -22.53 -18.81
N HIS A 178 -6.98 -21.45 -19.33
CA HIS A 178 -7.20 -20.98 -20.70
C HIS A 178 -5.94 -21.12 -21.60
N ALA A 179 -4.82 -21.59 -21.05
CA ALA A 179 -3.57 -21.73 -21.78
C ALA A 179 -3.45 -23.09 -22.49
N ASN A 180 -3.07 -23.06 -23.76
CA ASN A 180 -2.74 -24.28 -24.51
C ASN A 180 -1.25 -24.64 -24.34
N TRP A 181 -0.36 -23.76 -24.82
CA TRP A 181 1.08 -24.03 -24.86
C TRP A 181 1.84 -23.53 -23.62
N SER A 182 1.31 -22.52 -22.92
CA SER A 182 1.95 -21.94 -21.73
C SER A 182 1.47 -22.54 -20.41
N ILE A 183 0.63 -23.60 -20.44
CA ILE A 183 0.06 -24.22 -19.24
C ILE A 183 1.14 -24.69 -18.27
N ALA A 184 2.23 -25.28 -18.77
CA ALA A 184 3.34 -25.75 -17.94
C ALA A 184 4.01 -24.61 -17.17
N ALA A 185 4.19 -23.44 -17.79
CA ALA A 185 4.78 -22.28 -17.14
C ALA A 185 3.88 -21.72 -16.03
N TRP A 186 2.57 -21.61 -16.30
CA TRP A 186 1.60 -21.16 -15.28
C TRP A 186 1.50 -22.15 -14.12
N SER A 187 1.45 -23.45 -14.40
CA SER A 187 1.44 -24.50 -13.38
C SER A 187 2.71 -24.47 -12.52
N ALA A 188 3.88 -24.30 -13.12
CA ALA A 188 5.14 -24.15 -12.39
C ALA A 188 5.12 -22.90 -11.49
N ALA A 189 4.64 -21.76 -12.01
CA ALA A 189 4.49 -20.54 -11.21
C ALA A 189 3.54 -20.73 -10.02
N ILE A 190 2.42 -21.43 -10.20
CA ILE A 190 1.48 -21.74 -9.11
C ILE A 190 2.16 -22.55 -8.02
N VAL A 191 2.93 -23.59 -8.38
CA VAL A 191 3.64 -24.44 -7.42
C VAL A 191 4.70 -23.62 -6.65
N VAL A 192 5.49 -22.81 -7.35
CA VAL A 192 6.51 -21.96 -6.72
C VAL A 192 5.86 -20.95 -5.78
N MET A 193 4.80 -20.25 -6.22
CA MET A 193 4.09 -19.29 -5.38
C MET A 193 3.39 -19.93 -4.19
N ALA A 194 2.83 -21.14 -4.34
CA ALA A 194 2.26 -21.90 -3.22
C ALA A 194 3.35 -22.28 -2.20
N GLY A 195 4.51 -22.74 -2.66
CA GLY A 195 5.67 -23.01 -1.80
C GLY A 195 6.17 -21.76 -1.07
N GLY A 196 6.25 -20.62 -1.77
CA GLY A 196 6.59 -19.33 -1.15
C GLY A 196 5.57 -18.90 -0.10
N LEU A 197 4.27 -19.07 -0.38
CA LEU A 197 3.20 -18.75 0.57
C LEU A 197 3.29 -19.64 1.82
N LEU A 198 3.58 -20.93 1.65
CA LEU A 198 3.83 -21.86 2.77
C LEU A 198 5.04 -21.42 3.60
N ALA A 199 6.15 -21.06 2.94
CA ALA A 199 7.36 -20.55 3.60
C ALA A 199 7.07 -19.28 4.41
N THR A 200 6.15 -18.43 3.95
CA THR A 200 5.77 -17.24 4.72
C THR A 200 5.07 -17.58 6.02
N THR A 201 4.46 -18.75 6.22
CA THR A 201 3.63 -19.06 7.40
C THR A 201 2.53 -18.02 7.70
N SER A 202 2.04 -17.28 6.69
CA SER A 202 1.02 -16.22 6.86
C SER A 202 -0.40 -16.77 6.93
N ARG A 203 -1.01 -16.71 8.11
CA ARG A 203 -2.40 -17.16 8.32
C ARG A 203 -3.42 -16.38 7.49
N SER A 204 -3.32 -15.05 7.52
CA SER A 204 -4.18 -14.20 6.70
C SER A 204 -3.92 -14.42 5.21
N GLY A 205 -2.67 -14.73 4.82
CA GLY A 205 -2.32 -15.17 3.47
C GLY A 205 -3.01 -16.48 3.06
N PHE A 206 -2.96 -17.53 3.90
CA PHE A 206 -3.62 -18.80 3.63
C PHE A 206 -5.14 -18.68 3.52
N LEU A 207 -5.76 -17.95 4.45
CA LEU A 207 -7.20 -17.69 4.40
C LEU A 207 -7.56 -16.93 3.11
N ALA A 208 -6.80 -15.88 2.80
CA ALA A 208 -7.08 -15.02 1.67
C ALA A 208 -6.91 -15.72 0.30
N VAL A 209 -5.91 -16.58 0.12
CA VAL A 209 -5.77 -17.35 -1.13
C VAL A 209 -6.89 -18.38 -1.27
N GLY A 210 -7.35 -18.98 -0.17
CA GLY A 210 -8.50 -19.87 -0.16
C GLY A 210 -9.78 -19.14 -0.60
N VAL A 211 -10.05 -17.97 -0.01
CA VAL A 211 -11.19 -17.13 -0.41
C VAL A 211 -11.05 -16.67 -1.87
N ALA A 212 -9.86 -16.27 -2.32
CA ALA A 212 -9.61 -15.90 -3.70
C ALA A 212 -9.93 -17.06 -4.68
N GLY A 213 -9.53 -18.29 -4.33
CA GLY A 213 -9.87 -19.48 -5.09
C GLY A 213 -11.39 -19.74 -5.15
N LEU A 214 -12.09 -19.59 -4.03
CA LEU A 214 -13.55 -19.72 -3.96
C LEU A 214 -14.29 -18.64 -4.78
N VAL A 215 -13.79 -17.40 -4.75
CA VAL A 215 -14.29 -16.31 -5.61
C VAL A 215 -14.05 -16.62 -7.08
N LEU A 216 -12.87 -17.09 -7.46
CA LEU A 216 -12.56 -17.49 -8.83
C LEU A 216 -13.53 -18.59 -9.31
N LEU A 217 -13.71 -19.64 -8.51
CA LEU A 217 -14.66 -20.72 -8.80
C LEU A 217 -16.09 -20.20 -8.98
N THR A 218 -16.54 -19.31 -8.10
CA THR A 218 -17.87 -18.69 -8.19
C THR A 218 -18.01 -17.88 -9.49
N LEU A 219 -17.00 -17.08 -9.85
CA LEU A 219 -17.03 -16.23 -11.03
C LEU A 219 -16.95 -17.02 -12.35
N LEU A 220 -16.30 -18.18 -12.35
CA LEU A 220 -16.27 -19.10 -13.49
C LEU A 220 -17.54 -19.97 -13.60
N THR A 221 -18.35 -20.06 -12.55
CA THR A 221 -19.56 -20.90 -12.52
C THR A 221 -20.68 -20.35 -13.44
N PRO A 222 -21.36 -21.17 -14.25
CA PRO A 222 -22.48 -20.73 -15.09
C PRO A 222 -23.59 -19.99 -14.33
N ASN A 223 -24.26 -19.02 -14.96
CA ASN A 223 -25.29 -18.17 -14.32
C ASN A 223 -26.36 -18.95 -13.55
N ARG A 224 -26.80 -20.11 -14.06
CA ARG A 224 -27.83 -20.95 -13.41
C ARG A 224 -27.41 -21.52 -12.03
N PHE A 225 -26.11 -21.59 -11.74
CA PHE A 225 -25.57 -22.14 -10.49
C PHE A 225 -24.83 -21.11 -9.64
N VAL A 226 -24.70 -19.87 -10.11
CA VAL A 226 -23.82 -18.87 -9.48
C VAL A 226 -24.24 -18.51 -8.06
N VAL A 227 -25.54 -18.46 -7.77
CA VAL A 227 -26.06 -18.16 -6.43
C VAL A 227 -25.71 -19.29 -5.46
N ILE A 228 -25.82 -20.55 -5.91
CA ILE A 228 -25.45 -21.72 -5.10
C ILE A 228 -23.95 -21.73 -4.85
N ALA A 229 -23.13 -21.48 -5.88
CA ALA A 229 -21.68 -21.41 -5.75
C ALA A 229 -21.24 -20.27 -4.82
N ALA A 230 -21.87 -19.10 -4.91
CA ALA A 230 -21.61 -17.97 -4.03
C ALA A 230 -21.97 -18.28 -2.57
N ALA A 231 -23.14 -18.88 -2.34
CA ALA A 231 -23.57 -19.31 -1.00
C ALA A 231 -22.62 -20.38 -0.41
N GLY A 232 -22.25 -21.39 -1.21
CA GLY A 232 -21.29 -22.42 -0.79
C GLY A 232 -19.92 -21.83 -0.47
N SER A 233 -19.45 -20.90 -1.29
CA SER A 233 -18.18 -20.20 -1.08
C SER A 233 -18.20 -19.33 0.18
N ALA A 234 -19.31 -18.68 0.49
CA ALA A 234 -19.48 -17.94 1.74
C ALA A 234 -19.42 -18.87 2.96
N VAL A 235 -20.11 -20.02 2.92
CA VAL A 235 -20.08 -21.03 3.99
C VAL A 235 -18.67 -21.60 4.19
N LEU A 236 -17.98 -21.97 3.10
CA LEU A 236 -16.62 -22.50 3.18
C LEU A 236 -15.61 -21.46 3.71
N SER A 237 -15.77 -20.19 3.34
CA SER A 237 -14.94 -19.09 3.86
C SER A 237 -15.17 -18.90 5.36
N ALA A 238 -16.42 -18.94 5.82
CA ALA A 238 -16.75 -18.89 7.24
C ALA A 238 -16.18 -20.09 8.00
N LEU A 239 -16.29 -21.30 7.44
CA LEU A 239 -15.71 -22.50 8.04
C LEU A 239 -14.18 -22.42 8.12
N ALA A 240 -13.51 -21.92 7.09
CA ALA A 240 -12.06 -21.72 7.10
C ALA A 240 -11.63 -20.77 8.22
N LEU A 241 -12.38 -19.67 8.42
CA LEU A 241 -12.14 -18.75 9.53
C LEU A 241 -12.33 -19.44 10.90
N VAL A 242 -13.38 -20.24 11.05
CA VAL A 242 -13.63 -21.03 12.26
C VAL A 242 -12.49 -22.01 12.51
N VAL A 243 -11.96 -22.69 11.48
CA VAL A 243 -10.82 -23.60 11.61
C VAL A 243 -9.56 -22.85 12.05
N VAL A 244 -9.27 -21.68 11.48
CA VAL A 244 -8.13 -20.86 11.91
C VAL A 244 -8.25 -20.47 13.39
N TYR A 245 -9.45 -20.08 13.82
CA TYR A 245 -9.72 -19.68 15.21
C TYR A 245 -9.72 -20.85 16.21
N ALA A 246 -10.30 -21.99 15.83
CA ALA A 246 -10.50 -23.14 16.73
C ALA A 246 -9.33 -24.13 16.75
N SER A 247 -8.29 -23.92 15.96
CA SER A 247 -7.12 -24.81 15.86
C SER A 247 -5.85 -24.17 16.43
N PRO A 248 -4.75 -24.94 16.60
CA PRO A 248 -3.44 -24.39 16.98
C PRO A 248 -2.90 -23.32 16.03
N LEU A 249 -3.47 -23.18 14.83
CA LEU A 249 -3.14 -22.08 13.91
C LEU A 249 -3.41 -20.71 14.53
N ARG A 250 -4.32 -20.60 15.51
CA ARG A 250 -4.58 -19.32 16.20
C ARG A 250 -3.35 -18.75 16.93
N THR A 251 -2.34 -19.55 17.27
CA THR A 251 -1.13 -19.07 17.94
C THR A 251 0.12 -19.07 17.05
N LEU A 252 -0.02 -19.36 15.75
CA LEU A 252 1.11 -19.40 14.83
C LEU A 252 1.89 -18.07 14.85
N ASN A 253 3.21 -18.16 14.93
CA ASN A 253 4.14 -17.02 15.01
C ASN A 253 3.92 -16.09 16.22
N GLY A 254 3.25 -16.55 17.28
CA GLY A 254 3.10 -15.75 18.51
C GLY A 254 2.12 -14.57 18.40
N ASP A 255 1.21 -14.59 17.42
CA ASP A 255 0.23 -13.52 17.14
C ASP A 255 -1.21 -14.00 17.45
N PRO A 256 -1.63 -14.10 18.72
CA PRO A 256 -2.99 -14.56 19.05
C PRO A 256 -4.10 -13.56 18.64
N PRO A 257 -5.25 -14.03 18.10
CA PRO A 257 -6.38 -13.18 17.69
C PRO A 257 -6.92 -12.26 18.78
N GLU A 258 -6.83 -12.68 20.04
CA GLU A 258 -7.31 -11.94 21.20
C GLU A 258 -6.59 -10.58 21.32
N LEU A 259 -5.29 -10.51 21.01
CA LEU A 259 -4.55 -9.25 20.99
C LEU A 259 -5.09 -8.30 19.92
N ARG A 260 -5.43 -8.83 18.74
CA ARG A 260 -5.99 -8.03 17.65
C ARG A 260 -7.36 -7.48 17.99
N LEU A 261 -8.19 -8.25 18.72
CA LEU A 261 -9.49 -7.76 19.17
C LEU A 261 -9.37 -6.56 20.11
N HIS A 262 -8.42 -6.59 21.05
CA HIS A 262 -8.16 -5.44 21.91
C HIS A 262 -7.58 -4.26 21.14
N LEU A 263 -6.62 -4.51 20.23
CA LEU A 263 -6.06 -3.48 19.35
C LEU A 263 -7.14 -2.79 18.48
N TRP A 264 -8.11 -3.56 17.99
CA TRP A 264 -9.23 -3.04 17.23
C TRP A 264 -10.20 -2.24 18.11
N GLN A 265 -10.41 -2.63 19.37
CA GLN A 265 -11.19 -1.85 20.32
C GLN A 265 -10.54 -0.49 20.60
N ASP A 266 -9.23 -0.47 20.86
CA ASP A 266 -8.46 0.77 21.03
C ASP A 266 -8.52 1.62 19.75
N GLY A 267 -8.42 0.99 18.57
CA GLY A 267 -8.58 1.64 17.26
C GLY A 267 -9.97 2.27 17.06
N LEU A 268 -11.03 1.61 17.53
CA LEU A 268 -12.39 2.15 17.48
C LEU A 268 -12.54 3.39 18.38
N HIS A 269 -11.90 3.42 19.55
CA HIS A 269 -11.88 4.61 20.39
C HIS A 269 -11.12 5.77 19.72
N MET A 270 -10.00 5.48 19.07
CA MET A 270 -9.25 6.46 18.27
C MET A 270 -10.11 7.04 17.13
N ILE A 271 -10.84 6.20 16.40
CA ILE A 271 -11.75 6.62 15.33
C ILE A 271 -12.89 7.48 15.91
N ALA A 272 -13.47 7.07 17.03
CA ALA A 272 -14.57 7.80 17.68
C ALA A 272 -14.17 9.22 18.12
N ALA A 273 -12.89 9.45 18.43
CA ALA A 273 -12.37 10.76 18.79
C ALA A 273 -12.27 11.74 17.59
N ARG A 274 -12.09 11.26 16.35
CA ARG A 274 -12.06 12.08 15.12
C ARG A 274 -12.78 11.39 13.95
N PRO A 275 -14.11 11.22 14.02
CA PRO A 275 -14.82 10.28 13.15
C PRO A 275 -14.91 10.71 11.68
N LEU A 276 -14.92 12.01 11.38
CA LEU A 276 -15.20 12.49 10.01
C LEU A 276 -14.01 12.37 9.07
N THR A 277 -12.88 12.96 9.46
CA THR A 277 -11.67 13.09 8.62
C THR A 277 -10.48 12.30 9.16
N GLY A 278 -10.61 11.67 10.34
CA GLY A 278 -9.52 10.94 10.96
C GLY A 278 -8.42 11.85 11.54
N TRP A 279 -7.26 11.24 11.78
CA TRP A 279 -6.09 11.86 12.39
C TRP A 279 -5.06 12.37 11.38
N GLY A 280 -5.18 11.99 10.11
CA GLY A 280 -4.25 12.32 9.03
C GLY A 280 -3.46 11.10 8.54
N GLU A 281 -2.96 11.17 7.31
CA GLU A 281 -2.18 10.09 6.69
C GLU A 281 -0.92 9.78 7.49
N ASP A 282 -0.65 8.49 7.70
CA ASP A 282 0.48 7.92 8.47
C ASP A 282 0.67 8.45 9.91
N THR A 283 -0.31 9.17 10.47
CA THR A 283 -0.21 9.77 11.82
C THR A 283 -0.64 8.85 12.96
N THR A 284 -1.04 7.62 12.66
CA THR A 284 -1.50 6.68 13.69
C THR A 284 -0.44 6.49 14.78
N GLY A 285 0.84 6.34 14.41
CA GLY A 285 1.93 6.15 15.37
C GLY A 285 2.14 7.29 16.38
N ILE A 286 1.70 8.52 16.09
CA ILE A 286 1.83 9.64 17.04
C ILE A 286 0.59 9.91 17.89
N ALA A 287 -0.54 9.27 17.56
CA ALA A 287 -1.84 9.51 18.19
C ALA A 287 -2.37 8.28 18.95
N PHE A 288 -1.97 7.08 18.55
CA PHE A 288 -2.58 5.85 19.01
C PHE A 288 -2.29 5.55 20.50
N GLY A 289 -1.14 6.01 21.02
CA GLY A 289 -0.77 5.86 22.43
C GLY A 289 -1.82 6.35 23.42
N HIS A 290 -2.57 7.40 23.10
CA HIS A 290 -3.67 7.92 23.94
C HIS A 290 -4.85 6.95 24.12
N PHE A 291 -4.95 5.92 23.26
CA PHE A 291 -6.07 4.99 23.23
C PHE A 291 -5.69 3.57 23.62
N LEU A 292 -4.40 3.28 23.80
CA LEU A 292 -3.92 1.94 24.16
C LEU A 292 -4.43 1.55 25.56
N SER A 293 -5.08 0.38 25.64
CA SER A 293 -5.60 -0.15 26.90
C SER A 293 -4.64 -1.09 27.63
N GLN A 294 -3.57 -1.53 26.97
CA GLN A 294 -2.56 -2.45 27.51
C GLN A 294 -1.22 -2.33 26.76
N ASP A 295 -0.17 -2.92 27.34
CA ASP A 295 1.14 -3.00 26.73
C ASP A 295 1.20 -4.16 25.71
N TYR A 296 1.29 -3.81 24.43
CA TYR A 296 1.58 -4.72 23.33
C TYR A 296 3.02 -4.59 22.76
N ALA A 297 3.91 -3.79 23.38
CA ALA A 297 5.24 -3.41 22.85
C ALA A 297 6.17 -4.62 22.68
N SER A 298 5.95 -5.63 23.51
CA SER A 298 6.68 -6.90 23.47
C SER A 298 6.30 -7.79 22.29
N LEU A 299 5.31 -7.41 21.47
CA LEU A 299 4.68 -8.29 20.49
C LEU A 299 4.53 -7.67 19.08
N VAL A 300 4.25 -6.36 18.97
CA VAL A 300 4.01 -5.68 17.68
C VAL A 300 4.45 -4.21 17.73
N THR A 301 4.90 -3.65 16.60
CA THR A 301 5.11 -2.20 16.43
C THR A 301 3.76 -1.46 16.42
N PHE A 302 3.61 -0.40 17.21
CA PHE A 302 2.33 0.28 17.48
C PHE A 302 1.89 1.34 16.48
N ASP A 303 2.46 1.33 15.31
CA ASP A 303 2.22 2.39 14.35
C ASP A 303 0.91 2.21 13.58
N ARG A 304 0.21 1.06 13.69
CA ARG A 304 -1.02 0.72 12.93
C ARG A 304 -2.03 -0.12 13.71
N ILE A 305 -3.31 -0.04 13.31
CA ILE A 305 -4.44 -0.77 13.94
C ILE A 305 -4.52 -2.25 13.50
N HIS A 306 -3.76 -2.66 12.49
CA HIS A 306 -3.78 -4.04 11.97
C HIS A 306 -5.17 -4.52 11.50
N SER A 307 -5.99 -3.59 11.00
CA SER A 307 -7.12 -3.85 10.11
C SER A 307 -7.23 -2.71 9.09
N GLY A 308 -7.11 -3.01 7.79
CA GLY A 308 -7.15 -2.01 6.72
C GLY A 308 -8.35 -1.05 6.80
N PRO A 309 -9.59 -1.54 6.92
CA PRO A 309 -10.76 -0.67 7.08
C PRO A 309 -10.71 0.24 8.31
N LEU A 310 -10.24 -0.27 9.45
CA LEU A 310 -10.10 0.54 10.67
C LEU A 310 -8.96 1.55 10.53
N ASP A 311 -7.89 1.18 9.85
CA ASP A 311 -6.73 2.04 9.60
C ASP A 311 -7.07 3.19 8.64
N VAL A 312 -7.85 2.92 7.58
CA VAL A 312 -8.42 3.96 6.72
C VAL A 312 -9.39 4.86 7.52
N ALA A 313 -10.22 4.29 8.39
CA ALA A 313 -11.11 5.09 9.23
C ALA A 313 -10.34 5.93 10.27
N ALA A 314 -9.23 5.45 10.80
CA ALA A 314 -8.41 6.20 11.75
C ALA A 314 -7.64 7.33 11.07
N THR A 315 -7.11 7.10 9.87
CA THR A 315 -6.33 8.09 9.13
C THR A 315 -7.20 9.09 8.37
N GLN A 316 -8.30 8.64 7.75
CA GLN A 316 -9.17 9.46 6.88
C GLN A 316 -10.63 9.58 7.35
N GLY A 317 -10.99 8.98 8.48
CA GLY A 317 -12.36 9.01 9.00
C GLY A 317 -13.35 8.19 8.17
N VAL A 318 -14.63 8.29 8.54
CA VAL A 318 -15.73 7.64 7.82
C VAL A 318 -15.87 8.15 6.39
N LEU A 319 -15.41 9.37 6.10
CA LEU A 319 -15.42 9.93 4.75
C LEU A 319 -14.43 9.17 3.84
N GLY A 320 -13.19 8.95 4.31
CA GLY A 320 -12.21 8.15 3.58
C GLY A 320 -12.61 6.69 3.44
N LEU A 321 -13.13 6.09 4.52
CA LEU A 321 -13.63 4.72 4.47
C LEU A 321 -14.77 4.55 3.46
N ALA A 322 -15.74 5.47 3.45
CA ALA A 322 -16.85 5.44 2.51
C ALA A 322 -16.39 5.68 1.06
N ALA A 323 -15.52 6.66 0.83
CA ALA A 323 -15.05 7.00 -0.52
C ALA A 323 -14.19 5.88 -1.12
N THR A 324 -13.22 5.36 -0.37
CA THR A 324 -12.37 4.24 -0.78
C THR A 324 -13.19 2.96 -0.92
N GLY A 325 -14.07 2.67 0.05
CA GLY A 325 -15.00 1.55 0.00
C GLY A 325 -15.93 1.59 -1.22
N ALA A 326 -16.39 2.78 -1.63
CA ALA A 326 -17.20 2.95 -2.83
C ALA A 326 -16.42 2.62 -4.11
N VAL A 327 -15.13 2.97 -4.20
CA VAL A 327 -14.29 2.57 -5.34
C VAL A 327 -14.14 1.04 -5.38
N VAL A 328 -13.80 0.41 -4.26
CA VAL A 328 -13.64 -1.04 -4.16
C VAL A 328 -14.95 -1.77 -4.51
N ALA A 329 -16.07 -1.34 -3.92
CA ALA A 329 -17.39 -1.89 -4.21
C ALA A 329 -17.75 -1.74 -5.70
N PHE A 330 -17.47 -0.59 -6.30
CA PHE A 330 -17.72 -0.36 -7.72
C PHE A 330 -16.92 -1.32 -8.60
N VAL A 331 -15.64 -1.55 -8.30
CA VAL A 331 -14.79 -2.50 -9.04
C VAL A 331 -15.34 -3.92 -8.94
N PHE A 332 -15.79 -4.36 -7.76
CA PHE A 332 -16.40 -5.69 -7.60
C PHE A 332 -17.76 -5.82 -8.29
N VAL A 333 -18.63 -4.81 -8.20
CA VAL A 333 -19.91 -4.79 -8.93
C VAL A 333 -19.67 -4.86 -10.43
N TYR A 334 -18.68 -4.11 -10.92
CA TYR A 334 -18.28 -4.17 -12.32
C TYR A 334 -17.78 -5.55 -12.71
N ALA A 335 -16.87 -6.14 -11.91
CA ALA A 335 -16.31 -7.46 -12.17
C ALA A 335 -17.39 -8.54 -12.20
N TRP A 336 -18.35 -8.50 -11.27
CA TRP A 336 -19.49 -9.41 -11.25
C TRP A 336 -20.33 -9.32 -12.53
N ARG A 337 -20.68 -8.09 -12.95
CA ARG A 337 -21.48 -7.86 -14.17
C ARG A 337 -20.75 -8.26 -15.45
N ASN A 338 -19.42 -8.29 -15.42
CA ASN A 338 -18.57 -8.57 -16.59
C ASN A 338 -17.75 -9.84 -16.43
N ARG A 339 -18.14 -10.75 -15.53
CA ARG A 339 -17.40 -11.96 -15.16
C ARG A 339 -17.17 -12.94 -16.33
N SER A 340 -17.95 -12.82 -17.41
CA SER A 340 -17.79 -13.60 -18.62
C SER A 340 -16.72 -13.07 -19.57
N ARG A 341 -16.16 -11.88 -19.32
CA ARG A 341 -15.07 -11.33 -20.14
C ARG A 341 -13.74 -12.00 -19.78
N PRO A 342 -12.85 -12.27 -20.75
CA PRO A 342 -11.54 -12.87 -20.50
C PRO A 342 -10.74 -12.11 -19.43
N GLY A 343 -10.10 -12.83 -18.50
CA GLY A 343 -9.24 -12.26 -17.45
C GLY A 343 -9.95 -11.59 -16.27
N VAL A 344 -11.24 -11.22 -16.38
CA VAL A 344 -11.96 -10.49 -15.31
C VAL A 344 -12.14 -11.35 -14.06
N ALA A 345 -12.42 -12.64 -14.21
CA ALA A 345 -12.59 -13.55 -13.08
C ALA A 345 -11.32 -13.69 -12.24
N GLY A 346 -10.16 -13.88 -12.89
CA GLY A 346 -8.85 -13.96 -12.23
C GLY A 346 -8.49 -12.65 -11.52
N LEU A 347 -8.69 -11.51 -12.17
CA LEU A 347 -8.45 -10.18 -11.59
C LEU A 347 -9.33 -9.93 -10.36
N ALA A 348 -10.63 -10.23 -10.45
CA ALA A 348 -11.56 -10.05 -9.34
C ALA A 348 -11.23 -10.98 -8.16
N ALA A 349 -10.83 -12.21 -8.43
CA ALA A 349 -10.36 -13.14 -7.40
C ALA A 349 -9.09 -12.63 -6.70
N ALA A 350 -8.13 -12.07 -7.44
CA ALA A 350 -6.94 -11.44 -6.88
C ALA A 350 -7.30 -10.27 -5.95
N LEU A 351 -8.17 -9.37 -6.41
CA LEU A 351 -8.64 -8.23 -5.61
C LEU A 351 -9.40 -8.68 -4.35
N ALA A 352 -10.21 -9.73 -4.46
CA ALA A 352 -10.92 -10.31 -3.31
C ALA A 352 -9.95 -10.89 -2.28
N GLY A 353 -8.94 -11.63 -2.75
CA GLY A 353 -7.88 -12.16 -1.89
C GLY A 353 -7.18 -11.05 -1.11
N TYR A 354 -6.68 -10.01 -1.80
CA TYR A 354 -6.05 -8.88 -1.12
C TYR A 354 -7.01 -8.17 -0.14
N THR A 355 -8.28 -8.01 -0.50
CA THR A 355 -9.29 -7.39 0.39
C THR A 355 -9.48 -8.19 1.68
N VAL A 356 -9.47 -9.53 1.60
CA VAL A 356 -9.49 -10.38 2.80
C VAL A 356 -8.20 -10.27 3.58
N TRP A 357 -7.05 -10.29 2.91
CA TRP A 357 -5.75 -10.16 3.56
C TRP A 357 -5.64 -8.84 4.33
N VAL A 358 -6.02 -7.72 3.71
CA VAL A 358 -5.89 -6.38 4.31
C VAL A 358 -6.88 -6.15 5.45
N ALA A 359 -8.04 -6.82 5.46
CA ALA A 359 -8.97 -6.78 6.58
C ALA A 359 -8.36 -7.27 7.90
N PHE A 360 -7.35 -8.15 7.82
CA PHE A 360 -6.54 -8.64 8.94
C PHE A 360 -5.09 -8.14 8.90
N ASN A 361 -4.79 -7.09 8.16
CA ASN A 361 -3.48 -6.43 8.17
C ASN A 361 -3.74 -4.93 8.00
N PHE A 362 -2.91 -4.22 7.26
CA PHE A 362 -3.13 -2.83 6.90
C PHE A 362 -2.52 -2.58 5.51
N ASP A 363 -2.86 -1.45 4.91
CA ASP A 363 -2.29 -1.07 3.61
C ASP A 363 -0.79 -0.83 3.76
N TRP A 364 -0.01 -1.46 2.88
CA TRP A 364 1.42 -1.24 2.77
C TRP A 364 1.85 -1.19 1.31
N SER A 365 2.57 -0.13 0.96
CA SER A 365 2.74 0.38 -0.40
C SER A 365 3.11 -0.62 -1.47
N PRO A 366 3.95 -1.65 -1.23
CA PRO A 366 4.26 -2.61 -2.27
C PRO A 366 3.03 -3.41 -2.74
N ALA A 367 2.25 -3.95 -1.80
CA ALA A 367 1.09 -4.77 -2.12
C ALA A 367 -0.14 -3.92 -2.46
N THR A 368 -0.35 -2.81 -1.74
CA THR A 368 -1.46 -1.89 -2.00
C THR A 368 -1.34 -1.27 -3.39
N GLY A 369 -0.14 -0.82 -3.79
CA GLY A 369 0.09 -0.29 -5.13
C GLY A 369 -0.30 -1.28 -6.23
N MET A 370 0.05 -2.55 -6.06
CA MET A 370 -0.33 -3.60 -7.00
C MET A 370 -1.84 -3.86 -7.02
N PHE A 371 -2.52 -3.84 -5.87
CA PHE A 371 -3.98 -3.96 -5.79
C PHE A 371 -4.67 -2.89 -6.64
N TRP A 372 -4.27 -1.62 -6.51
CA TRP A 372 -4.86 -0.52 -7.29
C TRP A 372 -4.53 -0.62 -8.79
N LEU A 373 -3.32 -1.06 -9.13
CA LEU A 373 -2.92 -1.33 -10.51
C LEU A 373 -3.81 -2.43 -11.16
N LEU A 374 -4.09 -3.53 -10.44
CA LEU A 374 -4.98 -4.62 -10.87
C LEU A 374 -6.45 -4.17 -10.91
N ALA A 375 -6.90 -3.33 -9.98
CA ALA A 375 -8.24 -2.76 -10.00
C ALA A 375 -8.50 -1.94 -11.26
N GLY A 376 -7.52 -1.11 -11.65
CA GLY A 376 -7.57 -0.38 -12.92
C GLY A 376 -7.50 -1.29 -14.15
N THR A 377 -6.74 -2.39 -14.07
CA THR A 377 -6.69 -3.43 -15.13
C THR A 377 -8.04 -4.12 -15.32
N THR A 378 -8.75 -4.36 -14.21
CA THR A 378 -10.10 -4.93 -14.23
C THR A 378 -11.06 -4.01 -14.97
N TRP A 379 -11.03 -2.70 -14.65
CA TRP A 379 -11.86 -1.72 -15.34
C TRP A 379 -11.44 -1.51 -16.80
N SER A 380 -10.15 -1.57 -17.14
CA SER A 380 -9.70 -1.39 -18.54
C SER A 380 -10.17 -2.50 -19.47
N ALA A 381 -10.51 -3.69 -18.95
CA ALA A 381 -11.19 -4.74 -19.71
C ALA A 381 -12.63 -4.37 -20.12
N SER A 382 -13.19 -3.28 -19.56
CA SER A 382 -14.51 -2.72 -19.92
C SER A 382 -14.47 -1.85 -21.17
N ALA A 383 -13.37 -1.12 -21.34
CA ALA A 383 -13.31 0.04 -22.20
C ALA A 383 -13.41 -0.42 -23.66
N ALA A 384 -14.48 0.01 -24.34
CA ALA A 384 -14.61 -0.16 -25.78
C ALA A 384 -13.34 0.39 -26.47
N PRO A 385 -12.91 -0.21 -27.60
CA PRO A 385 -11.80 0.35 -28.37
C PRO A 385 -12.04 1.83 -28.68
N PRO A 386 -11.00 2.65 -28.86
CA PRO A 386 -11.05 4.13 -28.78
C PRO A 386 -11.90 4.86 -29.83
N HIS A 387 -12.83 4.20 -30.51
CA HIS A 387 -13.59 4.76 -31.64
C HIS A 387 -15.00 5.24 -31.30
N SER A 388 -15.45 5.17 -30.04
CA SER A 388 -16.84 5.57 -29.69
C SER A 388 -16.97 6.74 -28.70
N TRP A 389 -15.89 7.41 -28.33
CA TRP A 389 -15.94 8.64 -27.51
C TRP A 389 -15.26 9.83 -28.21
N GLY A 390 -15.59 10.03 -29.49
CA GLY A 390 -15.53 11.36 -30.11
C GLY A 390 -16.75 12.16 -29.67
N GLY A 391 -16.67 12.86 -28.54
CA GLY A 391 -17.83 13.63 -28.05
C GLY A 391 -17.55 14.66 -26.95
N GLY A 392 -16.29 14.94 -26.61
CA GLY A 392 -15.96 15.95 -25.59
C GLY A 392 -15.07 17.10 -26.07
N ALA A 393 -14.43 16.96 -27.23
CA ALA A 393 -13.47 17.95 -27.73
C ALA A 393 -14.03 18.85 -28.84
N GLU A 394 -15.24 18.61 -29.34
CA GLU A 394 -15.85 19.42 -30.41
C GLU A 394 -16.62 20.65 -29.89
N GLY A 395 -16.88 20.74 -28.58
CA GLY A 395 -17.54 21.90 -27.95
C GLY A 395 -16.58 22.95 -27.35
N ALA A 396 -15.28 22.65 -27.22
CA ALA A 396 -14.32 23.64 -26.74
C ALA A 396 -13.91 24.54 -27.92
N GLY A 397 -14.45 25.76 -27.96
CA GLY A 397 -14.02 26.78 -28.92
C GLY A 397 -12.48 26.94 -28.95
N GLY A 398 -11.93 27.51 -30.03
CA GLY A 398 -10.48 27.54 -30.28
C GLY A 398 -9.60 28.00 -29.11
N ALA A 399 -10.13 28.84 -28.20
CA ALA A 399 -9.46 29.24 -26.96
C ALA A 399 -9.28 28.09 -25.95
N GLY A 400 -10.29 27.23 -25.76
CA GLY A 400 -10.22 26.09 -24.83
C GLY A 400 -9.25 25.01 -25.30
N ARG A 401 -9.19 24.73 -26.61
CA ARG A 401 -8.19 23.81 -27.19
C ARG A 401 -6.77 24.36 -27.05
N ARG A 402 -6.56 25.67 -27.26
CA ARG A 402 -5.26 26.32 -27.06
C ARG A 402 -4.83 26.31 -25.58
N LEU A 403 -5.75 26.56 -24.65
CA LEU A 403 -5.47 26.50 -23.21
C LEU A 403 -5.07 25.08 -22.78
N MET A 404 -5.81 24.06 -23.22
CA MET A 404 -5.47 22.65 -22.91
C MET A 404 -4.13 22.22 -23.54
N ALA A 405 -3.78 22.74 -24.71
CA ALA A 405 -2.48 22.48 -25.33
C ALA A 405 -1.29 23.03 -24.51
N VAL A 406 -1.51 24.04 -23.66
CA VAL A 406 -0.49 24.61 -22.76
C VAL A 406 -0.54 23.97 -21.36
N VAL A 407 -1.74 23.74 -20.82
CA VAL A 407 -1.92 23.21 -19.46
C VAL A 407 -1.45 21.75 -19.33
N LEU A 408 -1.71 20.92 -20.35
CA LEU A 408 -1.38 19.48 -20.28
C LEU A 408 0.13 19.20 -20.21
N PRO A 409 1.01 19.84 -21.03
CA PRO A 409 2.46 19.72 -20.86
C PRO A 409 2.94 20.20 -19.48
N ILE A 410 2.41 21.31 -18.97
CA ILE A 410 2.78 21.83 -17.65
C ILE A 410 2.42 20.81 -16.56
N LEU A 411 1.23 20.21 -16.63
CA LEU A 411 0.82 19.17 -15.69
C LEU A 411 1.72 17.93 -15.79
N ALA A 412 2.11 17.51 -17.00
CA ALA A 412 3.05 16.40 -17.18
C ALA A 412 4.43 16.70 -16.57
N VAL A 413 4.94 17.93 -16.74
CA VAL A 413 6.18 18.38 -16.11
C VAL A 413 6.05 18.42 -14.58
N ALA A 414 4.92 18.90 -14.06
CA ALA A 414 4.64 18.90 -12.62
C ALA A 414 4.61 17.49 -12.04
N LEU A 415 4.06 16.51 -12.75
CA LEU A 415 4.08 15.09 -12.34
C LEU A 415 5.51 14.53 -12.32
N VAL A 416 6.37 14.90 -13.27
CA VAL A 416 7.80 14.53 -13.22
C VAL A 416 8.49 15.17 -12.02
N GLY A 417 8.22 16.45 -11.74
CA GLY A 417 8.72 17.13 -10.55
C GLY A 417 8.29 16.42 -9.26
N ALA A 418 7.01 16.05 -9.16
CA ALA A 418 6.48 15.29 -8.03
C ALA A 418 7.15 13.91 -7.89
N ALA A 419 7.36 13.18 -8.99
CA ALA A 419 8.09 11.91 -8.97
C ALA A 419 9.53 12.09 -8.48
N ILE A 420 10.22 13.15 -8.90
CA ILE A 420 11.58 13.43 -8.42
C ILE A 420 11.55 13.68 -6.90
N VAL A 421 10.69 14.57 -6.43
CA VAL A 421 10.62 14.96 -5.02
C VAL A 421 10.22 13.81 -4.11
N PHE A 422 9.22 13.01 -4.48
CA PHE A 422 8.64 11.99 -3.59
C PHE A 422 9.10 10.56 -3.86
N ALA A 423 9.80 10.29 -4.96
CA ALA A 423 10.28 8.93 -5.28
C ALA A 423 11.80 8.86 -5.53
N VAL A 424 12.45 9.94 -5.98
CA VAL A 424 13.90 9.91 -6.27
C VAL A 424 14.71 10.49 -5.13
N LEU A 425 14.34 11.66 -4.61
CA LEU A 425 15.07 12.30 -3.52
C LEU A 425 15.09 11.45 -2.23
N PRO A 426 14.00 10.79 -1.80
CA PRO A 426 14.06 9.92 -0.62
C PRO A 426 15.08 8.78 -0.77
N VAL A 427 15.15 8.13 -1.94
CA VAL A 427 16.17 7.09 -2.22
C VAL A 427 17.59 7.65 -2.15
N LEU A 428 17.80 8.88 -2.65
CA LEU A 428 19.10 9.54 -2.57
C LEU A 428 19.46 9.93 -1.13
N ALA A 429 18.50 10.46 -0.36
CA ALA A 429 18.68 10.81 1.04
C ALA A 429 19.04 9.57 1.87
N ASP A 430 18.37 8.45 1.62
CA ASP A 430 18.62 7.18 2.30
C ASP A 430 20.00 6.59 1.97
N SER A 431 20.46 6.77 0.72
CA SER A 431 21.82 6.40 0.34
C SER A 431 22.88 7.22 1.08
N TRP A 432 22.64 8.51 1.33
CA TRP A 432 23.53 9.32 2.17
C TRP A 432 23.48 8.92 3.64
N TYR A 433 22.29 8.54 4.12
CA TYR A 433 22.07 8.13 5.49
C TYR A 433 22.93 6.91 5.83
N VAL A 434 22.90 5.86 5.01
CA VAL A 434 23.75 4.66 5.21
C VAL A 434 25.24 4.95 5.08
N LYS A 435 25.64 5.99 4.36
CA LYS A 435 27.04 6.42 4.25
C LYS A 435 27.51 7.26 5.45
N GLY A 436 26.68 7.38 6.50
CA GLY A 436 27.00 8.19 7.69
C GLY A 436 27.01 9.68 7.39
N ARG A 437 26.19 10.14 6.44
CA ARG A 437 26.06 11.54 6.03
C ARG A 437 24.62 12.06 6.23
N PRO A 438 24.07 12.01 7.46
CA PRO A 438 22.73 12.53 7.73
C PRO A 438 22.62 14.03 7.40
N ASP A 439 23.71 14.79 7.51
CA ASP A 439 23.82 16.20 7.09
C ASP A 439 23.49 16.44 5.60
N LEU A 440 23.69 15.43 4.75
CA LEU A 440 23.31 15.46 3.34
C LEU A 440 21.90 14.89 3.16
N SER A 441 21.53 13.86 3.92
CA SER A 441 20.18 13.29 3.90
C SER A 441 19.12 14.34 4.20
N VAL A 442 19.27 15.14 5.27
CA VAL A 442 18.32 16.20 5.64
C VAL A 442 18.23 17.33 4.61
N LYS A 443 19.25 17.53 3.77
CA LYS A 443 19.20 18.52 2.67
C LYS A 443 18.43 17.99 1.47
N VAL A 444 18.49 16.69 1.24
CA VAL A 444 17.85 16.02 0.09
C VAL A 444 16.40 15.70 0.40
N ASP A 445 16.11 15.22 1.60
CA ASP A 445 14.78 14.93 2.11
C ASP A 445 14.58 15.55 3.51
N PRO A 446 14.25 16.86 3.58
CA PRO A 446 14.12 17.60 4.84
C PRO A 446 12.83 17.31 5.61
N LEU A 447 11.96 16.43 5.11
CA LEU A 447 10.70 16.08 5.77
C LEU A 447 10.76 14.74 6.50
N GLN A 448 11.79 13.93 6.26
CA GLN A 448 11.94 12.62 6.89
C GLN A 448 12.64 12.73 8.25
N ALA A 449 11.87 12.56 9.33
CA ALA A 449 12.33 12.74 10.72
C ALA A 449 13.52 11.84 11.08
N GLN A 450 13.58 10.61 10.53
CA GLN A 450 14.67 9.67 10.77
C GLN A 450 16.06 10.25 10.47
N TYR A 451 16.20 11.06 9.42
CA TYR A 451 17.50 11.63 9.04
C TYR A 451 17.93 12.74 9.98
N HIS A 452 16.98 13.52 10.49
CA HIS A 452 17.21 14.53 11.52
C HIS A 452 17.58 13.88 12.87
N TRP A 453 16.92 12.77 13.23
CA TRP A 453 17.31 11.99 14.41
C TRP A 453 18.73 11.45 14.28
N ALA A 454 19.07 10.89 13.12
CA ALA A 454 20.40 10.32 12.86
C ALA A 454 21.55 11.35 12.92
N ASP A 455 21.30 12.62 12.64
CA ASP A 455 22.29 13.69 12.83
C ASP A 455 22.66 13.86 14.31
N GLY A 456 21.66 13.78 15.20
CA GLY A 456 21.85 13.71 16.65
C GLY A 456 22.25 15.02 17.33
N THR A 457 22.40 16.13 16.59
CA THR A 457 22.57 17.44 17.20
C THR A 457 21.24 17.92 17.80
N LEU A 458 21.29 18.73 18.86
CA LEU A 458 20.09 19.20 19.55
C LEU A 458 19.07 19.92 18.62
N PRO A 459 19.50 20.78 17.67
CA PRO A 459 18.58 21.38 16.71
C PRO A 459 17.91 20.35 15.81
N GLU A 460 18.65 19.35 15.33
CA GLU A 460 18.11 18.32 14.43
C GLU A 460 17.22 17.31 15.18
N LEU A 461 17.54 16.97 16.44
CA LEU A 461 16.65 16.18 17.30
C LEU A 461 15.32 16.92 17.56
N SER A 462 15.38 18.22 17.81
CA SER A 462 14.18 19.06 17.95
C SER A 462 13.39 19.08 16.65
N ARG A 463 14.09 19.17 15.51
CA ARG A 463 13.45 19.13 14.20
C ARG A 463 12.78 17.80 13.90
N ALA A 464 13.40 16.68 14.25
CA ALA A 464 12.80 15.35 14.11
C ALA A 464 11.49 15.24 14.92
N ALA A 465 11.47 15.79 16.14
CA ALA A 465 10.25 15.84 16.96
C ALA A 465 9.16 16.71 16.30
N GLU A 466 9.51 17.87 15.75
CA GLU A 466 8.55 18.74 15.02
C GLU A 466 7.99 18.10 13.74
N LEU A 467 8.77 17.27 13.06
CA LEU A 467 8.34 16.52 11.88
C LEU A 467 7.40 15.36 12.23
N GLY A 468 7.30 15.02 13.52
CA GLY A 468 6.38 14.01 14.04
C GLY A 468 6.94 12.60 14.01
N GLU A 469 8.20 12.40 14.45
CA GLU A 469 8.76 11.06 14.65
C GLU A 469 7.80 10.21 15.52
N THR A 470 7.56 8.99 15.08
CA THR A 470 6.63 8.02 15.67
C THR A 470 7.32 7.09 16.67
N ASP A 471 8.64 7.01 16.68
CA ASP A 471 9.39 6.23 17.67
C ASP A 471 9.60 7.03 18.98
N PRO A 472 9.12 6.53 20.15
CA PRO A 472 9.31 7.20 21.43
C PRO A 472 10.79 7.35 21.84
N GLY A 473 11.70 6.53 21.27
CA GLY A 473 13.13 6.58 21.48
C GLY A 473 13.80 7.87 21.00
N LEU A 474 13.25 8.54 19.98
CA LEU A 474 13.71 9.88 19.58
C LEU A 474 13.55 10.85 20.73
N TYR A 475 12.39 10.85 21.37
CA TYR A 475 12.06 11.81 22.41
C TYR A 475 12.86 11.57 23.70
N VAL A 476 13.25 10.31 23.97
CA VAL A 476 14.26 10.02 25.01
C VAL A 476 15.64 10.57 24.62
N THR A 477 16.05 10.41 23.36
CA THR A 477 17.33 10.95 22.86
C THR A 477 17.36 12.48 22.94
N LEU A 478 16.27 13.15 22.55
CA LEU A 478 16.06 14.59 22.66
C LEU A 478 16.10 15.03 24.12
N GLY A 479 15.34 14.36 25.00
CA GLY A 479 15.32 14.71 26.42
C GLY A 479 16.68 14.58 27.10
N ASP A 480 17.44 13.52 26.79
CA ASP A 480 18.80 13.34 27.29
C ASP A 480 19.75 14.44 26.75
N ALA A 481 19.55 14.91 25.52
CA ALA A 481 20.31 16.02 24.95
C ALA A 481 19.98 17.37 25.61
N GLU A 482 18.70 17.64 25.88
CA GLU A 482 18.23 18.83 26.61
C GLU A 482 18.79 18.88 28.04
N LEU A 483 18.87 17.72 28.72
CA LEU A 483 19.50 17.66 30.04
C LEU A 483 20.98 18.02 29.99
N ARG A 484 21.72 17.54 28.98
CA ARG A 484 23.13 17.90 28.79
C ARG A 484 23.29 19.40 28.49
N ALA A 485 22.31 20.00 27.82
CA ALA A 485 22.24 21.45 27.59
C ALA A 485 21.80 22.25 28.82
N GLY A 486 21.33 21.60 29.88
CA GLY A 486 20.90 22.22 31.13
C GLY A 486 19.41 22.58 31.19
N ASP A 487 18.62 22.31 30.14
CA ASP A 487 17.17 22.57 30.14
C ASP A 487 16.39 21.34 30.64
N ARG A 488 16.28 21.27 31.97
CA ARG A 488 15.48 20.22 32.64
C ARG A 488 14.00 20.26 32.26
N SER A 489 13.46 21.42 31.91
CA SER A 489 12.05 21.57 31.57
C SER A 489 11.75 21.01 30.18
N ALA A 490 12.63 21.27 29.20
CA ALA A 490 12.54 20.72 27.86
C ALA A 490 12.72 19.20 27.88
N ALA A 491 13.68 18.72 28.67
CA ALA A 491 13.88 17.29 28.86
C ALA A 491 12.64 16.57 29.38
N ARG A 492 11.98 17.12 30.41
CA ARG A 492 10.72 16.58 30.94
C ARG A 492 9.65 16.50 29.86
N ARG A 493 9.43 17.58 29.10
CA ARG A 493 8.44 17.60 28.00
C ARG A 493 8.73 16.54 26.93
N ALA A 494 10.01 16.35 26.59
CA ALA A 494 10.41 15.32 25.64
C ALA A 494 10.10 13.91 26.17
N PHE A 495 10.45 13.60 27.43
CA PHE A 495 10.11 12.30 28.00
C PHE A 495 8.59 12.09 28.17
N GLU A 496 7.83 13.12 28.51
CA GLU A 496 6.36 13.07 28.53
C GLU A 496 5.80 12.79 27.14
N ARG A 497 6.35 13.42 26.10
CA ARG A 497 5.95 13.17 24.71
C ARG A 497 6.22 11.74 24.26
N ALA A 498 7.32 11.12 24.73
CA ALA A 498 7.57 9.70 24.49
C ALA A 498 6.43 8.82 25.06
N LEU A 499 5.90 9.17 26.24
CA LEU A 499 4.79 8.46 26.89
C LEU A 499 3.42 8.76 26.27
N GLU A 500 3.26 9.88 25.57
CA GLU A 500 2.05 10.13 24.77
C GLU A 500 1.98 9.21 23.54
N ILE A 501 3.14 8.90 22.96
CA ILE A 501 3.28 7.97 21.82
C ILE A 501 3.14 6.52 22.29
N ASP A 502 3.84 6.16 23.35
CA ASP A 502 3.75 4.84 23.99
C ASP A 502 3.74 4.98 25.53
N PRO A 503 2.55 4.88 26.16
CA PRO A 503 2.41 5.00 27.61
C PRO A 503 3.19 3.95 28.41
N TYR A 504 3.62 2.87 27.77
CA TYR A 504 4.35 1.76 28.40
C TYR A 504 5.85 1.83 28.13
N TYR A 505 6.33 2.89 27.47
CA TYR A 505 7.74 3.05 27.11
C TYR A 505 8.65 3.26 28.32
N THR A 506 9.17 2.15 28.85
CA THR A 506 9.95 2.09 30.08
C THR A 506 11.12 3.09 30.13
N PRO A 507 11.92 3.30 29.05
CA PRO A 507 13.02 4.26 29.08
C PRO A 507 12.59 5.68 29.46
N ALA A 508 11.44 6.16 28.96
CA ALA A 508 10.94 7.50 29.26
C ALA A 508 10.45 7.62 30.72
N SER A 509 9.69 6.63 31.21
CA SER A 509 9.24 6.58 32.60
C SER A 509 10.40 6.59 33.60
N GLN A 510 11.48 5.87 33.31
CA GLN A 510 12.68 5.87 34.14
C GLN A 510 13.38 7.24 34.16
N ARG A 511 13.47 7.91 33.01
CA ARG A 511 14.06 9.25 32.91
C ARG A 511 13.23 10.29 33.68
N LEU A 512 11.91 10.25 33.57
CA LEU A 512 11.02 11.14 34.33
C LEU A 512 11.16 10.94 35.85
N ALA A 513 11.20 9.69 36.31
CA ALA A 513 11.42 9.39 37.72
C ALA A 513 12.77 9.96 38.23
N ALA A 514 13.83 9.85 37.42
CA ALA A 514 15.14 10.43 37.74
C ALA A 514 15.14 11.98 37.75
N LEU A 515 14.24 12.62 37.00
CA LEU A 515 14.02 14.07 37.03
C LEU A 515 13.23 14.57 38.24
N GLY A 516 12.92 13.70 39.20
CA GLY A 516 12.13 14.03 40.39
C GLY A 516 10.64 14.05 40.05
N GLY A 517 9.84 13.24 40.76
CA GLY A 517 8.39 13.22 40.64
C GLY A 517 7.73 14.59 40.75
#